data_AF-A0A662FT39-F1
#
_entry.id   AF-A0A662FT39-F1
#
_cell.length_a   1.000
_cell.length_b   1.000
_cell.length_c   1.000
_cell.angle_alpha   90.00
_cell.angle_beta   90.00
_cell.angle_gamma   90.00
#
_symmetry.space_group_name_H-M   'P 1'
#
loop_
_entity.id
_entity.type
_entity.pdbx_description
1 polymer ?
#
loop_
_entity_poly.entity_id
_entity_poly.type
_entity_poly.pdbx_seq_one_letter_code
_entity_poly.pdbx_strand_id
1 'polypeptide(L)'
;MRINVAEEVKKRYGDKCFEEIYEYIKDLILEKPDSKVIDRLMFIKKLFSNKTRASILILLSQAALPVCALVSVLNVDQTLVSHNLSALKKLGIVKEERIRRYRVYSLDKERLKRILQNAISAILT
;
A
#
# COMPACT_ATOMS: atom_id res chain seq x y z
N MET A 1 14.00 -14.75 9.27
CA MET A 1 14.76 -16.03 9.24
C MET A 1 15.81 -15.91 8.16
N ARG A 2 17.09 -16.03 8.51
CA ARG A 2 18.17 -16.03 7.51
C ARG A 2 18.23 -17.38 6.80
N ILE A 3 18.42 -17.36 5.49
CA ILE A 3 18.49 -18.55 4.65
C ILE A 3 19.77 -18.52 3.82
N ASN A 4 20.36 -19.69 3.61
CA ASN A 4 21.38 -19.87 2.59
C ASN A 4 20.68 -20.14 1.26
N VAL A 5 20.90 -19.26 0.27
CA VAL A 5 20.20 -19.34 -1.01
C VAL A 5 20.61 -20.58 -1.81
N ALA A 6 21.91 -20.94 -1.77
CA ALA A 6 22.42 -22.14 -2.43
C ALA A 6 21.75 -23.41 -1.88
N GLU A 7 21.61 -23.53 -0.56
CA GLU A 7 20.96 -24.69 0.07
C GLU A 7 19.47 -24.79 -0.30
N GLU A 8 18.74 -23.67 -0.27
CA GLU A 8 17.32 -23.66 -0.62
C GLU A 8 17.07 -23.99 -2.10
N VAL A 9 17.92 -23.49 -3.00
CA VAL A 9 17.85 -23.82 -4.44
C VAL A 9 18.15 -25.30 -4.67
N LYS A 10 19.24 -25.82 -4.10
CA LYS A 10 19.63 -27.23 -4.23
C LYS A 10 18.53 -28.16 -3.72
N LYS A 11 17.94 -27.84 -2.57
CA LYS A 11 16.83 -28.58 -1.97
C LYS A 11 15.59 -28.63 -2.88
N ARG A 12 15.30 -27.55 -3.61
CA ARG A 12 14.10 -27.44 -4.44
C ARG A 12 14.27 -28.00 -5.85
N TYR A 13 15.44 -27.84 -6.46
CA TYR A 13 15.66 -28.09 -7.89
C TYR A 13 16.73 -29.14 -8.21
N GLY A 14 17.42 -29.68 -7.19
CA GLY A 14 18.48 -30.67 -7.37
C GLY A 14 19.75 -30.10 -8.03
N ASP A 15 20.68 -30.98 -8.39
CA ASP A 15 22.04 -30.59 -8.80
C ASP A 15 22.08 -29.89 -10.18
N LYS A 16 21.24 -30.29 -11.14
CA LYS A 16 21.28 -29.77 -12.52
C LYS A 16 21.05 -28.26 -12.64
N CYS A 17 20.12 -27.69 -11.87
CA CYS A 17 19.88 -26.24 -11.84
C CYS A 17 20.87 -25.53 -10.93
N PHE A 18 21.34 -26.21 -9.87
CA PHE A 18 22.27 -25.67 -8.90
C PHE A 18 23.65 -25.37 -9.52
N GLU A 19 24.20 -26.29 -10.33
CA GLU A 19 25.53 -26.15 -10.93
C GLU A 19 25.67 -24.90 -11.82
N GLU A 20 24.63 -24.55 -12.59
CA GLU A 20 24.64 -23.40 -13.50
C GLU A 20 24.69 -22.04 -12.78
N ILE A 21 24.11 -21.95 -11.57
CA ILE A 21 24.00 -20.70 -10.82
C ILE A 21 24.79 -20.70 -9.50
N TYR A 22 25.44 -21.81 -9.15
CA TYR A 22 26.10 -21.99 -7.85
C TYR A 22 27.06 -20.86 -7.52
N GLU A 23 27.97 -20.53 -8.43
CA GLU A 23 28.96 -19.46 -8.24
C GLU A 23 28.33 -18.09 -7.92
N TYR A 24 27.08 -17.85 -8.36
CA TYR A 24 26.36 -16.60 -8.09
C TYR A 24 25.68 -16.57 -6.72
N ILE A 25 25.36 -17.73 -6.13
CA ILE A 25 24.53 -17.82 -4.92
C ILE A 25 25.20 -18.53 -3.75
N LYS A 26 26.39 -19.13 -3.95
CA LYS A 26 27.08 -19.98 -2.96
C LYS A 26 27.29 -19.32 -1.60
N ASP A 27 27.57 -18.02 -1.60
CA ASP A 27 27.83 -17.25 -0.38
C ASP A 27 26.66 -16.32 -0.01
N LEU A 28 25.52 -16.44 -0.70
CA LEU A 28 24.39 -15.53 -0.52
C LEU A 28 23.52 -15.97 0.66
N ILE A 29 23.58 -15.18 1.74
CA ILE A 29 22.70 -15.30 2.90
C ILE A 29 21.68 -14.16 2.86
N LEU A 30 20.39 -14.51 2.78
CA LEU A 30 19.30 -13.53 2.74
C LEU A 30 18.41 -13.67 3.96
N GLU A 31 17.78 -12.57 4.35
CA GLU A 31 16.67 -12.61 5.28
C GLU A 31 15.35 -12.81 4.54
N LYS A 32 14.61 -13.85 4.90
CA LYS A 32 13.27 -14.08 4.37
C LYS A 32 12.33 -12.95 4.81
N PRO A 33 11.50 -12.39 3.90
CA PRO A 33 10.57 -11.33 4.25
C PRO A 33 9.64 -11.73 5.39
N ASP A 34 9.51 -10.86 6.39
CA ASP A 34 8.51 -10.99 7.44
C ASP A 34 7.12 -10.79 6.85
N SER A 35 6.21 -11.75 7.06
CA SER A 35 4.82 -11.66 6.61
C SER A 35 4.13 -10.39 7.08
N LYS A 36 4.45 -9.89 8.29
CA LYS A 36 3.89 -8.64 8.82
C LYS A 36 4.34 -7.42 8.01
N VAL A 37 5.57 -7.42 7.49
CA VAL A 37 6.06 -6.37 6.60
C VAL A 37 5.29 -6.42 5.28
N ILE A 38 5.14 -7.62 4.71
CA ILE A 38 4.40 -7.82 3.47
C ILE A 38 2.94 -7.37 3.61
N ASP A 39 2.27 -7.70 4.72
CA ASP A 39 0.90 -7.27 4.99
C ASP A 39 0.77 -5.75 5.06
N ARG A 40 1.76 -5.04 5.62
CA ARG A 40 1.79 -3.58 5.64
C ARG A 40 1.97 -2.98 4.24
N LEU A 41 2.86 -3.55 3.42
CA LEU A 41 3.02 -3.13 2.02
C LEU A 41 1.73 -3.40 1.22
N MET A 42 1.07 -4.53 1.46
CA MET A 42 -0.21 -4.86 0.84
C MET A 42 -1.33 -3.93 1.30
N PHE A 43 -1.27 -3.42 2.53
CA PHE A 43 -2.18 -2.37 2.97
C PHE A 43 -1.98 -1.07 2.17
N ILE A 44 -0.74 -0.65 1.93
CA ILE A 44 -0.44 0.53 1.08
C ILE A 44 -0.96 0.32 -0.34
N LYS A 45 -0.77 -0.87 -0.92
CA LYS A 45 -1.37 -1.22 -2.22
C LYS A 45 -2.87 -1.01 -2.23
N LYS A 46 -3.59 -1.39 -1.16
CA LYS A 46 -5.04 -1.14 -1.04
C LYS A 46 -5.38 0.35 -1.03
N LEU A 47 -4.54 1.21 -0.48
CA LEU A 47 -4.76 2.67 -0.50
C LEU A 47 -4.58 3.28 -1.88
N PHE A 48 -3.60 2.82 -2.64
CA PHE A 48 -3.23 3.40 -3.94
C PHE A 48 -3.60 2.50 -5.11
N SER A 49 -4.62 1.64 -4.95
CA SER A 49 -4.93 0.56 -5.89
C SER A 49 -5.44 1.02 -7.26
N ASN A 50 -5.91 2.27 -7.39
CA ASN A 50 -6.35 2.84 -8.66
C ASN A 50 -6.18 4.37 -8.69
N LYS A 51 -6.26 4.93 -9.90
CA LYS A 51 -6.06 6.36 -10.16
C LYS A 51 -7.05 7.24 -9.39
N THR A 52 -8.35 6.95 -9.42
CA THR A 52 -9.37 7.77 -8.74
C THR A 52 -9.15 7.85 -7.23
N ARG A 53 -8.81 6.72 -6.58
CA ARG A 53 -8.53 6.67 -5.14
C ARG A 53 -7.30 7.50 -4.78
N ALA A 54 -6.23 7.36 -5.55
CA ALA A 54 -5.03 8.16 -5.37
C ALA A 54 -5.32 9.66 -5.54
N SER A 55 -6.09 10.05 -6.56
CA SER A 55 -6.50 11.44 -6.76
C SER A 55 -7.35 11.98 -5.60
N ILE A 56 -8.29 11.19 -5.06
CA ILE A 56 -9.06 11.57 -3.86
C ILE A 56 -8.13 11.82 -2.68
N LEU A 57 -7.18 10.93 -2.40
CA LEU A 57 -6.22 11.10 -1.30
C LEU A 57 -5.37 12.37 -1.47
N ILE A 58 -4.92 12.67 -2.69
CA ILE A 58 -4.16 13.89 -2.99
C ILE A 58 -5.02 15.13 -2.73
N LEU A 59 -6.26 15.17 -3.21
CA LEU A 59 -7.16 16.30 -2.96
C LEU A 59 -7.46 16.46 -1.46
N LEU A 60 -7.76 15.36 -0.75
CA LEU A 60 -8.02 15.38 0.69
C LEU A 60 -6.78 15.72 1.54
N SER A 61 -5.57 15.58 0.98
CA SER A 61 -4.34 16.05 1.61
C SER A 61 -4.22 17.57 1.61
N GLN A 62 -4.93 18.25 0.69
CA GLN A 62 -4.90 19.70 0.55
C GLN A 62 -6.02 20.36 1.37
N ALA A 63 -7.24 19.79 1.35
CA ALA A 63 -8.38 20.31 2.10
C ALA A 63 -9.41 19.22 2.43
N ALA A 64 -10.25 19.45 3.43
CA ALA A 64 -11.44 18.64 3.66
C ALA A 64 -12.51 18.99 2.61
N LEU A 65 -13.06 17.99 1.91
CA LEU A 65 -13.91 18.23 0.74
C LEU A 65 -15.23 17.44 0.81
N PRO A 66 -16.36 18.03 0.38
CA PRO A 66 -17.59 17.29 0.17
C PRO A 66 -17.52 16.42 -1.08
N VAL A 67 -18.39 15.40 -1.16
CA VAL A 67 -18.47 14.48 -2.31
C VAL A 67 -18.68 15.22 -3.63
N CYS A 68 -19.53 16.24 -3.66
CA CYS A 68 -19.79 17.02 -4.87
C CYS A 68 -18.55 17.73 -5.40
N ALA A 69 -17.69 18.28 -4.53
CA ALA A 69 -16.45 18.92 -4.95
C ALA A 69 -15.47 17.90 -5.57
N LEU A 70 -15.35 16.71 -4.97
CA LEU A 70 -14.52 15.63 -5.50
C LEU A 70 -15.03 15.16 -6.88
N VAL A 71 -16.34 15.00 -7.04
CA VAL A 71 -16.99 14.67 -8.33
C VAL A 71 -16.65 15.72 -9.38
N SER A 72 -16.85 17.00 -9.06
CA SER A 72 -16.62 18.10 -10.00
C SER A 72 -15.15 18.23 -10.41
N VAL A 73 -14.22 18.16 -9.46
CA VAL A 73 -12.78 18.31 -9.74
C VAL A 73 -12.22 17.13 -10.51
N LEU A 74 -12.66 15.90 -10.19
CA LEU A 74 -12.15 14.69 -10.83
C LEU A 74 -12.86 14.38 -12.14
N ASN A 75 -13.99 15.02 -12.43
CA ASN A 75 -14.86 14.72 -13.58
C ASN A 75 -15.20 13.22 -13.68
N VAL A 76 -15.66 12.64 -12.57
CA VAL A 76 -16.07 11.23 -12.47
C VAL A 76 -17.40 11.09 -11.75
N ASP A 77 -18.10 9.98 -11.99
CA ASP A 77 -19.41 9.74 -11.37
C ASP A 77 -19.36 9.69 -9.84
N GLN A 78 -20.43 10.21 -9.23
CA GLN A 78 -20.60 10.24 -7.78
C GLN A 78 -20.53 8.84 -7.14
N THR A 79 -21.05 7.81 -7.82
CA THR A 79 -21.00 6.42 -7.35
C THR A 79 -19.56 5.95 -7.18
N LEU A 80 -18.68 6.28 -8.12
CA LEU A 80 -17.27 5.90 -8.08
C LEU A 80 -16.52 6.64 -6.96
N VAL A 81 -16.78 7.94 -6.77
CA VAL A 81 -16.21 8.72 -5.65
C VAL A 81 -16.66 8.15 -4.31
N SER A 82 -17.96 7.91 -4.15
CA SER A 82 -18.55 7.41 -2.90
C SER A 82 -18.04 6.01 -2.55
N HIS A 83 -17.88 5.14 -3.56
CA HIS A 83 -17.28 3.82 -3.38
C HIS A 83 -15.85 3.92 -2.84
N ASN A 84 -15.01 4.79 -3.43
CA ASN A 84 -13.63 4.98 -2.98
C ASN A 84 -13.55 5.61 -1.59
N LEU A 85 -14.38 6.60 -1.26
CA LEU A 85 -14.44 7.20 0.07
C LEU A 85 -14.87 6.19 1.13
N SER A 86 -15.86 5.33 0.83
CA SER A 86 -16.29 4.25 1.72
C SER A 86 -15.15 3.26 1.98
N ALA A 87 -14.42 2.85 0.94
CA ALA A 87 -13.25 2.00 1.09
C ALA A 87 -12.15 2.65 1.95
N LEU A 88 -11.81 3.91 1.68
CA LEU A 88 -10.81 4.66 2.45
C LEU A 88 -11.23 4.86 3.91
N LYS A 89 -12.53 5.07 4.17
CA LYS A 89 -13.10 5.18 5.51
C LYS A 89 -13.01 3.86 6.26
N LYS A 90 -13.31 2.73 5.61
CA LYS A 90 -13.13 1.38 6.18
C LYS A 90 -11.67 1.07 6.50
N LEU A 91 -10.74 1.55 5.69
CA LEU A 91 -9.30 1.47 5.96
C LEU A 91 -8.85 2.48 7.03
N GLY A 92 -9.75 3.36 7.45
CA GLY A 92 -9.55 4.36 8.50
C GLY A 92 -8.54 5.45 8.13
N ILE A 93 -8.34 5.69 6.84
CA ILE A 93 -7.44 6.74 6.32
C ILE A 93 -8.16 8.07 6.11
N VAL A 94 -9.48 8.05 5.97
CA VAL A 94 -10.29 9.27 5.92
C VAL A 94 -11.35 9.27 7.01
N LYS A 95 -11.71 10.47 7.46
CA LYS A 95 -12.82 10.73 8.38
C LYS A 95 -13.97 11.35 7.60
N GLU A 96 -15.18 11.17 8.10
CA GLU A 96 -16.40 11.76 7.54
C GLU A 96 -17.07 12.59 8.60
N GLU A 97 -17.40 13.83 8.27
CA GLU A 97 -18.13 14.76 9.11
C GLU A 97 -19.36 15.27 8.36
N ARG A 98 -20.46 15.45 9.10
CA ARG A 98 -21.70 15.96 8.52
C ARG A 98 -21.80 17.46 8.78
N ILE A 99 -21.74 18.25 7.71
CA ILE A 99 -21.93 19.70 7.76
C ILE A 99 -23.26 20.02 7.10
N ARG A 100 -24.29 20.29 7.92
CA ARG A 100 -25.69 20.46 7.48
C ARG A 100 -26.18 19.22 6.69
N ARG A 101 -26.44 19.39 5.39
CA ARG A 101 -26.84 18.31 4.47
C ARG A 101 -25.67 17.63 3.76
N TYR A 102 -24.45 18.13 3.92
CA TYR A 102 -23.27 17.65 3.19
C TYR A 102 -22.46 16.67 4.04
N ARG A 103 -21.89 15.66 3.39
CA ARG A 103 -20.85 14.80 3.95
C ARG A 103 -19.49 15.31 3.46
N VAL A 104 -18.66 15.73 4.39
CA VAL A 104 -17.33 16.28 4.15
C VAL A 104 -16.29 15.27 4.65
N TYR A 105 -15.28 15.01 3.84
CA TYR A 105 -14.23 14.05 4.15
C TYR A 105 -12.91 14.75 4.38
N SER A 106 -12.10 14.22 5.31
CA SER A 106 -10.76 14.71 5.63
C SER A 106 -9.77 13.55 5.72
N LEU A 107 -8.51 13.81 5.34
CA LEU A 107 -7.44 12.81 5.39
C LEU A 107 -6.82 12.73 6.80
N ASP A 108 -6.65 11.52 7.33
CA ASP A 108 -5.84 11.26 8.52
C ASP A 108 -4.34 11.19 8.11
N LYS A 109 -3.74 12.38 7.98
CA LYS A 109 -2.33 12.54 7.54
C LYS A 109 -1.35 11.80 8.44
N GLU A 110 -1.55 11.88 9.76
CA GLU A 110 -0.67 11.25 10.73
C GLU A 110 -0.70 9.73 10.61
N ARG A 111 -1.89 9.14 10.45
CA ARG A 111 -2.01 7.70 10.20
C ARG A 111 -1.36 7.29 8.88
N LEU A 112 -1.60 8.05 7.80
CA LEU A 112 -1.00 7.75 6.51
C LEU A 112 0.53 7.81 6.59
N LYS A 113 1.09 8.84 7.23
CA LYS A 113 2.53 9.00 7.45
C LYS A 113 3.14 7.81 8.19
N ARG A 114 2.55 7.38 9.31
CA ARG A 114 3.03 6.21 10.07
C ARG A 114 3.06 4.94 9.21
N ILE A 115 2.02 4.73 8.41
CA ILE A 115 1.92 3.53 7.56
C ILE A 115 2.99 3.54 6.47
N LEU A 116 3.21 4.68 5.81
CA LEU A 116 4.22 4.83 4.77
C LEU A 116 5.64 4.68 5.33
N GLN A 117 5.94 5.35 6.45
CA GLN A 117 7.26 5.28 7.09
C GLN A 117 7.64 3.85 7.47
N ASN A 118 6.72 3.12 8.13
CA ASN A 118 6.97 1.75 8.58
C ASN A 118 7.16 0.74 7.43
N ALA A 119 6.62 1.04 6.25
CA ALA A 119 6.73 0.15 5.09
C ALA A 119 7.99 0.44 4.27
N ILE A 120 8.32 1.72 4.08
CA ILE A 120 9.51 2.14 3.35
C ILE A 120 10.79 1.76 4.10
N SER A 121 10.81 1.92 5.44
CA SER A 121 11.94 1.50 6.26
C SER A 121 12.26 0.02 6.06
N ALA A 122 11.27 -0.83 5.79
CA ALA A 122 11.50 -2.26 5.62
C ALA A 122 12.19 -2.65 4.29
N ILE A 123 12.33 -1.73 3.33
CA ILE A 123 12.96 -1.97 2.03
C ILE A 123 14.31 -1.26 1.92
N LEU A 124 14.44 -0.07 2.52
CA LEU A 124 15.63 0.79 2.39
C LEU A 124 16.64 0.67 3.54
N THR A 125 16.47 -0.31 4.43
CA THR A 125 17.41 -0.62 5.52
C THR A 125 18.23 -1.84 5.14
#